data_AF-A0A916GS80-F1
#
_entry.id   AF-A0A916GS80-F1
#
_cell.length_a   1.000
_cell.length_b   1.000
_cell.length_c   1.000
_cell.angle_alpha   90.00
_cell.angle_beta   90.00
_cell.angle_gamma   90.00
#
_symmetry.space_group_name_H-M   'P 1'
#
loop_
_entity.id
_entity.type
_entity.pdbx_description
1 polymer ?
#
loop_
_entity_poly.entity_id
_entity_poly.type
_entity_poly.pdbx_seq_one_letter_code
_entity_poly.pdbx_strand_id
1 'polypeptide(L)'
;MASDDLLRKRKNDNSNYDDLAPEDEVDLDELVKNYNQKRKNDQRYNDSYDDDEDEVGYSKSKRSETPDSGDLRRPRTREEWEEWGRRMGSNLEQMGEKFGKKAEEWGDKVARQMDDWSRKKGRKLDPKVARNIGEHLKQFLSHPYEANYQASSTNATSDERNIAALAHGSIPLIFIGGTFSAGLATPIFFLIPLVLYFMYREKSNFVARHAMNAFAAMLMASIGWIVLIMGSAIIGVVLSIALALTVIGILAIPFLWMFIVLVILISLLIPLGTFVFSIFGIFAALSGRTFNYPYIGRWLNRRFPEASWENV
;
A
#
# COMPACT_ATOMS: atom_id res chain seq x y z
N MET A 1 41.03 -5.52 30.79
CA MET A 1 40.69 -6.70 31.62
C MET A 1 39.18 -7.02 31.69
N ALA A 2 38.30 -6.29 30.98
CA ALA A 2 36.84 -6.52 31.03
C ALA A 2 36.22 -7.02 29.70
N SER A 3 37.01 -7.30 28.65
CA SER A 3 36.49 -7.79 27.35
C SER A 3 36.51 -9.31 27.21
N ASP A 4 37.32 -10.03 27.99
CA ASP A 4 37.53 -11.46 27.79
C ASP A 4 36.45 -12.32 28.47
N ASP A 5 35.80 -11.81 29.52
CA ASP A 5 34.71 -12.51 30.21
C ASP A 5 33.41 -12.56 29.39
N LEU A 6 33.17 -11.58 28.51
CA LEU A 6 31.99 -11.58 27.65
C LEU A 6 32.12 -12.54 26.47
N LEU A 7 33.35 -12.88 26.07
CA LEU A 7 33.60 -13.87 25.00
C LEU A 7 33.55 -15.31 25.51
N ARG A 8 33.83 -15.56 26.80
CA ARG A 8 33.66 -16.89 27.41
C ARG A 8 32.20 -17.24 27.68
N LYS A 9 31.36 -16.26 28.03
CA LYS A 9 29.94 -16.54 28.33
C LYS A 9 29.11 -16.88 27.09
N ARG A 10 29.54 -16.48 25.89
CA ARG A 10 28.82 -16.78 24.63
C ARG A 10 29.12 -18.16 24.03
N LYS A 11 30.13 -18.88 24.53
CA LYS A 11 30.52 -20.19 24.00
C LYS A 11 29.83 -21.38 24.68
N ASN A 12 29.07 -21.15 25.75
CA ASN A 12 28.46 -22.21 26.55
C ASN A 12 26.95 -22.40 26.34
N ASP A 13 26.30 -21.58 25.52
CA ASP A 13 24.84 -21.66 25.29
C ASP A 13 24.49 -22.45 24.01
N ASN A 14 25.45 -23.13 23.39
CA ASN A 14 25.29 -23.79 22.09
C ASN A 14 25.42 -25.33 22.13
N SER A 15 25.37 -25.94 23.31
CA SER A 15 25.50 -27.39 23.49
C SER A 15 24.21 -28.10 23.91
N ASN A 16 23.03 -27.50 23.64
CA ASN A 16 21.75 -28.03 24.11
C ASN A 16 20.77 -28.32 22.96
N TYR A 17 21.28 -28.81 21.83
CA TYR A 17 20.46 -29.27 20.69
C TYR A 17 20.62 -30.77 20.39
N ASP A 18 21.42 -31.50 21.17
CA ASP A 18 21.65 -32.94 20.97
C ASP A 18 20.62 -33.85 21.67
N ASP A 19 19.58 -33.26 22.30
CA ASP A 19 18.50 -33.97 23.02
C ASP A 19 17.13 -33.84 22.30
N LEU A 20 17.13 -33.51 21.00
CA LEU A 20 15.91 -33.64 20.21
C LEU A 20 15.67 -35.13 19.95
N ALA A 21 14.55 -35.60 20.52
CA ALA A 21 13.97 -36.93 20.42
C ALA A 21 14.08 -37.55 19.01
N PRO A 22 14.12 -38.89 18.91
CA PRO A 22 14.16 -39.58 17.63
C PRO A 22 13.04 -39.07 16.73
N GLU A 23 13.35 -38.90 15.45
CA GLU A 23 12.41 -38.56 14.40
C GLU A 23 11.23 -39.53 14.46
N ASP A 24 10.16 -39.14 15.17
CA ASP A 24 8.85 -39.74 14.99
C ASP A 24 8.50 -39.47 13.53
N GLU A 25 8.58 -40.53 12.72
CA GLU A 25 8.29 -40.55 11.30
C GLU A 25 6.89 -39.94 11.13
N VAL A 26 6.87 -38.65 10.78
CA VAL A 26 5.62 -37.90 10.64
C VAL A 26 4.86 -38.57 9.52
N ASP A 27 3.76 -39.25 9.88
CA ASP A 27 2.90 -39.94 8.94
C ASP A 27 2.26 -38.89 8.01
N LEU A 28 2.91 -38.72 6.85
CA LEU A 28 2.50 -37.78 5.82
C LEU A 28 1.09 -38.09 5.32
N ASP A 29 0.66 -39.35 5.38
CA ASP A 29 -0.70 -39.73 5.00
C ASP A 29 -1.72 -39.23 6.03
N GLU A 30 -1.40 -39.25 7.32
CA GLU A 30 -2.27 -38.69 8.37
C GLU A 30 -2.38 -37.16 8.26
N LEU A 31 -1.27 -36.48 7.96
CA LEU A 31 -1.26 -35.03 7.70
C LEU A 31 -2.11 -34.65 6.48
N VAL A 32 -1.97 -35.39 5.37
CA VAL A 32 -2.77 -35.17 4.15
C VAL A 32 -4.25 -35.46 4.41
N LYS A 33 -4.56 -36.48 5.22
CA LYS A 33 -5.93 -36.84 5.59
C LYS A 33 -6.58 -35.77 6.45
N ASN A 34 -5.88 -35.25 7.47
CA ASN A 34 -6.35 -34.15 8.30
C ASN A 34 -6.54 -32.85 7.49
N TYR A 35 -5.63 -32.56 6.56
CA TYR A 35 -5.76 -31.41 5.67
C TYR A 35 -7.01 -31.49 4.77
N ASN A 36 -7.23 -32.64 4.13
CA ASN A 36 -8.39 -32.84 3.27
C ASN A 36 -9.72 -32.87 4.05
N GLN A 37 -9.71 -33.40 5.28
CA GLN A 37 -10.87 -33.38 6.17
C GLN A 37 -11.26 -31.94 6.54
N LYS A 38 -10.27 -31.09 6.88
CA LYS A 38 -10.50 -29.68 7.19
C LYS A 38 -11.09 -28.93 5.98
N ARG A 39 -10.53 -29.14 4.78
CA ARG A 39 -11.04 -28.54 3.54
C ARG A 39 -12.49 -28.93 3.23
N LYS A 40 -12.89 -30.18 3.49
CA LYS A 40 -14.29 -30.62 3.29
C LYS A 40 -15.26 -29.98 4.28
N ASN A 41 -14.82 -29.71 5.50
CA ASN A 41 -15.65 -29.02 6.50
C ASN A 41 -15.85 -27.54 6.12
N ASP A 42 -14.80 -26.88 5.62
CA ASP A 42 -14.88 -25.48 5.19
C ASP A 42 -15.80 -25.32 3.96
N GLN A 43 -15.80 -26.26 3.01
CA GLN A 43 -16.74 -26.25 1.88
C GLN A 43 -18.20 -26.41 2.34
N ARG A 44 -18.45 -27.26 3.34
CA ARG A 44 -19.81 -27.50 3.85
C ARG A 44 -20.39 -26.29 4.60
N TYR A 45 -19.54 -25.39 5.08
CA TYR A 45 -19.96 -24.14 5.73
C TYR A 45 -20.34 -23.04 4.73
N ASN A 46 -19.71 -23.01 3.56
CA ASN A 46 -20.05 -22.04 2.50
C ASN A 46 -21.36 -22.41 1.78
N ASP A 47 -21.63 -23.70 1.57
CA ASP A 47 -22.86 -24.14 0.90
C ASP A 47 -24.13 -23.93 1.76
N SER A 48 -24.02 -23.60 3.06
CA SER A 48 -25.18 -23.37 3.93
C SER A 48 -25.65 -21.92 4.00
N TYR A 49 -25.08 -21.00 3.20
CA TYR A 49 -25.46 -19.59 3.19
C TYR A 49 -26.28 -19.17 1.97
N ASP A 50 -26.53 -20.07 1.02
CA ASP A 50 -27.20 -19.74 -0.25
C ASP A 50 -28.73 -20.01 -0.25
N ASP A 51 -29.34 -20.47 0.84
CA ASP A 51 -30.75 -20.94 0.85
C ASP A 51 -31.78 -20.09 1.64
N ASP A 52 -31.42 -18.93 2.22
CA ASP A 52 -32.35 -18.13 3.07
C ASP A 52 -32.52 -16.66 2.64
N GLU A 53 -32.56 -16.34 1.34
CA GLU A 53 -33.04 -15.03 0.84
C GLU A 53 -34.50 -15.08 0.38
N ASP A 54 -35.42 -15.40 1.30
CA ASP A 54 -36.86 -15.21 1.08
C ASP A 54 -37.35 -13.86 1.63
N GLU A 55 -37.84 -13.04 0.70
CA GLU A 55 -38.86 -11.98 0.80
C GLU A 55 -39.01 -11.21 2.12
N VAL A 56 -38.35 -10.04 2.21
CA VAL A 56 -38.81 -8.94 3.06
C VAL A 56 -39.23 -7.76 2.21
N GLY A 57 -40.55 -7.64 1.99
CA GLY A 57 -41.18 -6.59 1.21
C GLY A 57 -40.97 -5.19 1.79
N TYR A 58 -40.19 -4.35 1.09
CA TYR A 58 -40.07 -2.93 1.38
C TYR A 58 -41.15 -2.13 0.66
N SER A 59 -42.03 -1.49 1.44
CA SER A 59 -43.05 -0.59 0.92
C SER A 59 -42.43 0.70 0.35
N LYS A 60 -42.78 0.99 -0.90
CA LYS A 60 -42.44 2.21 -1.64
C LYS A 60 -43.30 3.37 -1.14
N SER A 61 -42.71 4.33 -0.44
CA SER A 61 -43.28 5.68 -0.36
C SER A 61 -42.46 6.63 -1.26
N LYS A 62 -43.14 7.18 -2.27
CA LYS A 62 -42.63 8.21 -3.16
C LYS A 62 -42.63 9.54 -2.40
N ARG A 63 -41.49 10.21 -2.30
CA ARG A 63 -41.45 11.66 -2.15
C ARG A 63 -40.38 12.23 -3.07
N SER A 64 -40.85 12.99 -4.06
CA SER A 64 -40.07 13.77 -5.01
C SER A 64 -39.66 15.09 -4.35
N GLU A 65 -38.37 15.30 -4.16
CA GLU A 65 -37.82 16.64 -3.96
C GLU A 65 -36.59 16.81 -4.85
N THR A 66 -36.61 17.91 -5.60
CA THR A 66 -35.63 18.36 -6.58
C THR A 66 -34.29 18.70 -5.92
N PRO A 67 -33.14 18.52 -6.62
CA PRO A 67 -31.83 18.75 -6.02
C PRO A 67 -31.53 20.26 -5.95
N ASP A 68 -31.53 20.79 -4.73
CA ASP A 68 -30.99 22.11 -4.42
C ASP A 68 -29.45 22.07 -4.50
N SER A 69 -28.90 23.05 -5.20
CA SER A 69 -27.50 23.16 -5.52
C SER A 69 -26.73 23.83 -4.38
N GLY A 70 -25.86 23.05 -3.74
CA GLY A 70 -24.60 23.55 -3.22
C GLY A 70 -24.66 24.28 -1.88
N ASP A 71 -24.61 23.52 -0.80
CA ASP A 71 -23.97 24.01 0.43
C ASP A 71 -23.17 22.85 1.05
N LEU A 72 -21.84 22.92 0.97
CA LEU A 72 -20.92 22.01 1.64
C LEU A 72 -20.88 22.37 3.14
N ARG A 73 -22.00 22.19 3.84
CA ARG A 73 -22.05 22.34 5.30
C ARG A 73 -21.44 21.11 5.97
N ARG A 74 -20.61 21.34 6.99
CA ARG A 74 -20.06 20.28 7.83
C ARG A 74 -21.21 19.62 8.63
N PRO A 75 -21.28 18.28 8.70
CA PRO A 75 -22.32 17.57 9.44
C PRO A 75 -22.19 17.84 10.95
N ARG A 76 -23.31 18.22 11.57
CA ARG A 76 -23.49 18.59 12.98
C ARG A 76 -24.07 17.45 13.82
N THR A 77 -24.79 16.50 13.21
CA THR A 77 -25.42 15.38 13.93
C THR A 77 -24.88 14.01 13.50
N ARG A 78 -25.11 12.98 14.31
CA ARG A 78 -24.69 11.59 14.01
C ARG A 78 -25.34 11.06 12.74
N GLU A 79 -26.61 11.37 12.51
CA GLU A 79 -27.34 10.97 11.30
C GLU A 79 -26.74 11.63 10.04
N GLU A 80 -26.36 12.91 10.12
CA GLU A 80 -25.68 13.59 9.01
C GLU A 80 -24.29 13.01 8.72
N TRP A 81 -23.58 12.52 9.75
CA TRP A 81 -22.32 11.79 9.56
C TRP A 81 -22.52 10.43 8.89
N GLU A 82 -23.57 9.69 9.25
CA GLU A 82 -23.91 8.40 8.63
C GLU A 82 -24.39 8.60 7.18
N GLU A 83 -25.13 9.66 6.90
CA GLU A 83 -25.53 10.03 5.54
C GLU A 83 -24.34 10.51 4.71
N TRP A 84 -23.47 11.35 5.27
CA TRP A 84 -22.23 11.76 4.61
C TRP A 84 -21.34 10.55 4.31
N GLY A 85 -21.22 9.61 5.26
CA GLY A 85 -20.49 8.37 5.10
C GLY A 85 -21.05 7.51 3.96
N ARG A 86 -22.37 7.29 3.93
CA ARG A 86 -23.06 6.55 2.84
C ARG A 86 -22.88 7.23 1.49
N ARG A 87 -23.01 8.55 1.45
CA ARG A 87 -22.88 9.35 0.21
C ARG A 87 -21.44 9.39 -0.29
N MET A 88 -20.46 9.45 0.59
CA MET A 88 -19.05 9.26 0.24
C MET A 88 -18.79 7.84 -0.22
N GLY A 89 -19.35 6.83 0.45
CA GLY A 89 -19.25 5.41 0.07
C GLY A 89 -19.74 5.17 -1.35
N SER A 90 -20.95 5.59 -1.69
CA SER A 90 -21.51 5.42 -3.04
C SER A 90 -20.77 6.23 -4.11
N ASN A 91 -20.30 7.45 -3.77
CA ASN A 91 -19.43 8.23 -4.65
C ASN A 91 -18.10 7.53 -4.89
N LEU A 92 -17.50 6.92 -3.86
CA LEU A 92 -16.23 6.20 -3.95
C LEU A 92 -16.40 4.87 -4.71
N GLU A 93 -17.52 4.18 -4.56
CA GLU A 93 -17.85 2.99 -5.34
C GLU A 93 -18.00 3.34 -6.82
N GLN A 94 -18.80 4.36 -7.15
CA GLN A 94 -18.94 4.85 -8.52
C GLN A 94 -17.60 5.34 -9.08
N MET A 95 -16.78 5.99 -8.25
CA MET A 95 -15.44 6.43 -8.63
C MET A 95 -14.52 5.22 -8.83
N GLY A 96 -14.63 4.18 -8.00
CA GLY A 96 -13.91 2.92 -8.09
C GLY A 96 -14.25 2.16 -9.37
N GLU A 97 -15.53 2.06 -9.73
CA GLU A 97 -15.97 1.48 -11.01
C GLU A 97 -15.46 2.28 -12.21
N LYS A 98 -15.58 3.62 -12.15
CA LYS A 98 -15.05 4.52 -13.19
C LYS A 98 -13.54 4.40 -13.32
N PHE A 99 -12.81 4.31 -12.21
CA PHE A 99 -11.37 4.11 -12.19
C PHE A 99 -10.98 2.71 -12.67
N GLY A 100 -11.71 1.67 -12.29
CA GLY A 100 -11.48 0.29 -12.75
C GLY A 100 -11.61 0.20 -14.28
N LYS A 101 -12.73 0.66 -14.83
CA LYS A 101 -12.95 0.72 -16.29
C LYS A 101 -11.90 1.58 -16.99
N LYS A 102 -11.53 2.72 -16.40
CA LYS A 102 -10.50 3.62 -16.96
C LYS A 102 -9.09 3.05 -16.84
N ALA A 103 -8.80 2.24 -15.81
CA ALA A 103 -7.53 1.56 -15.63
C ALA A 103 -7.38 0.42 -16.64
N GLU A 104 -8.45 -0.34 -16.92
CA GLU A 104 -8.50 -1.30 -18.03
C GLU A 104 -8.26 -0.60 -19.37
N GLU A 105 -9.01 0.47 -19.66
CA GLU A 105 -8.85 1.26 -20.89
C GLU A 105 -7.43 1.83 -21.02
N TRP A 106 -6.85 2.33 -19.91
CA TRP A 106 -5.48 2.84 -19.89
C TRP A 106 -4.46 1.72 -20.11
N GLY A 107 -4.65 0.55 -19.49
CA GLY A 107 -3.82 -0.63 -19.70
C GLY A 107 -3.80 -1.04 -21.18
N ASP A 108 -4.97 -1.09 -21.81
CA ASP A 108 -5.10 -1.37 -23.25
C ASP A 108 -4.46 -0.29 -24.11
N LYS A 109 -4.54 0.98 -23.71
CA LYS A 109 -3.93 2.10 -24.43
C LYS A 109 -2.41 2.07 -24.34
N VAL A 110 -1.85 1.74 -23.18
CA VAL A 110 -0.41 1.58 -22.97
C VAL A 110 0.10 0.38 -23.76
N ALA A 111 -0.60 -0.76 -23.72
CA ALA A 111 -0.26 -1.93 -24.52
C ALA A 111 -0.23 -1.60 -26.03
N ARG A 112 -1.25 -0.87 -26.52
CA ARG A 112 -1.31 -0.39 -27.92
C ARG A 112 -0.19 0.60 -28.25
N GLN A 113 0.08 1.57 -27.38
CA GLN A 113 1.18 2.53 -27.59
C GLN A 113 2.55 1.87 -27.61
N MET A 114 2.78 0.85 -26.77
CA MET A 114 4.02 0.08 -26.78
C MET A 114 4.18 -0.72 -28.07
N ASP A 115 3.11 -1.33 -28.59
CA ASP A 115 3.16 -2.03 -29.89
C ASP A 115 3.45 -1.06 -31.05
N ASP A 116 2.77 0.10 -31.08
CA ASP A 116 2.99 1.13 -32.10
C ASP A 116 4.41 1.72 -32.05
N TRP A 117 4.92 1.99 -30.85
CA TRP A 117 6.28 2.51 -30.67
C TRP A 117 7.34 1.49 -31.12
N SER A 118 7.14 0.21 -30.82
CA SER A 118 7.99 -0.89 -31.28
C SER A 118 8.02 -0.98 -32.81
N ARG A 119 6.86 -0.88 -33.48
CA ARG A 119 6.78 -0.85 -34.95
C ARG A 119 7.50 0.37 -35.54
N LYS A 120 7.29 1.56 -34.98
CA LYS A 120 7.81 2.83 -35.52
C LYS A 120 9.32 2.97 -35.42
N LYS A 121 9.96 2.40 -34.38
CA LYS A 121 11.42 2.49 -34.20
C LYS A 121 12.22 1.41 -34.95
N GLY A 122 11.58 0.48 -35.66
CA GLY A 122 12.26 -0.60 -36.39
C GLY A 122 13.07 -1.56 -35.52
N ARG A 123 13.16 -1.30 -34.21
CA ARG A 123 13.70 -2.20 -33.21
C ARG A 123 12.58 -3.12 -32.80
N LYS A 124 12.56 -4.31 -33.41
CA LYS A 124 11.74 -5.42 -32.90
C LYS A 124 12.15 -5.64 -31.45
N LEU A 125 11.36 -5.14 -30.50
CA LEU A 125 11.45 -5.63 -29.13
C LEU A 125 11.31 -7.15 -29.24
N ASP A 126 12.27 -7.89 -28.69
CA ASP A 126 12.19 -9.34 -28.68
C ASP A 126 10.80 -9.72 -28.12
N PRO A 127 9.97 -10.48 -28.87
CA PRO A 127 8.66 -10.89 -28.41
C PRO A 127 8.70 -11.55 -27.02
N LYS A 128 9.82 -12.18 -26.67
CA LYS A 128 10.04 -12.74 -25.33
C LYS A 128 10.16 -11.66 -24.25
N VAL A 129 10.81 -10.52 -24.53
CA VAL A 129 10.94 -9.41 -23.58
C VAL A 129 9.61 -8.70 -23.38
N ALA A 130 8.86 -8.43 -24.45
CA ALA A 130 7.53 -7.83 -24.33
C ALA A 130 6.56 -8.76 -23.60
N ARG A 131 6.59 -10.06 -23.89
CA ARG A 131 5.78 -11.06 -23.19
C ARG A 131 6.25 -11.26 -21.75
N ASN A 132 7.55 -11.25 -21.44
CA ASN A 132 8.05 -11.29 -20.06
C ASN A 132 7.65 -10.04 -19.28
N ILE A 133 7.74 -8.84 -19.87
CA ILE A 133 7.28 -7.63 -19.19
C ILE A 133 5.77 -7.74 -18.95
N GLY A 134 4.99 -8.16 -19.95
CA GLY A 134 3.55 -8.37 -19.81
C GLY A 134 3.19 -9.41 -18.76
N GLU A 135 3.87 -10.56 -18.72
CA GLU A 135 3.66 -11.63 -17.74
C GLU A 135 4.18 -11.22 -16.36
N HIS A 136 5.32 -10.56 -16.22
CA HIS A 136 5.79 -10.02 -14.94
C HIS A 136 4.87 -8.91 -14.44
N LEU A 137 4.35 -8.05 -15.31
CA LEU A 137 3.37 -7.03 -14.93
C LEU A 137 2.07 -7.72 -14.53
N LYS A 138 1.57 -8.67 -15.33
CA LYS A 138 0.35 -9.42 -15.03
C LYS A 138 0.50 -10.24 -13.77
N GLN A 139 1.64 -10.87 -13.52
CA GLN A 139 1.99 -11.61 -12.30
C GLN A 139 2.13 -10.66 -11.11
N PHE A 140 2.77 -9.50 -11.28
CA PHE A 140 2.87 -8.46 -10.26
C PHE A 140 1.50 -7.82 -9.95
N LEU A 141 0.62 -7.68 -10.94
CA LEU A 141 -0.74 -7.14 -10.81
C LEU A 141 -1.72 -8.18 -10.24
N SER A 142 -1.55 -9.47 -10.59
CA SER A 142 -2.38 -10.57 -10.10
C SER A 142 -1.94 -11.06 -8.72
N HIS A 143 -0.64 -11.06 -8.45
CA HIS A 143 0.00 -11.42 -7.20
C HIS A 143 0.89 -10.25 -6.73
N PRO A 144 0.31 -9.10 -6.32
CA PRO A 144 1.09 -7.98 -5.81
C PRO A 144 1.83 -8.41 -4.55
N TYR A 145 3.08 -8.85 -4.73
CA TYR A 145 4.05 -9.16 -3.68
C TYR A 145 3.51 -10.09 -2.56
N GLU A 146 3.46 -11.40 -2.83
CA GLU A 146 3.35 -12.42 -1.78
C GLU A 146 4.67 -12.56 -1.01
N ALA A 147 5.04 -11.58 -0.19
CA ALA A 147 6.15 -11.80 0.73
C ALA A 147 5.68 -12.56 1.96
N ASN A 148 5.47 -13.87 1.83
CA ASN A 148 5.34 -14.84 2.94
C ASN A 148 4.39 -14.45 4.09
N TYR A 149 3.48 -13.50 3.84
CA TYR A 149 2.45 -13.09 4.77
C TYR A 149 1.19 -13.54 4.09
N GLN A 150 0.59 -14.62 4.59
CA GLN A 150 -0.74 -15.04 4.16
C GLN A 150 -1.60 -13.79 4.17
N ALA A 151 -2.10 -13.38 3.00
CA ALA A 151 -3.10 -12.35 2.93
C ALA A 151 -4.31 -12.95 3.63
N SER A 152 -4.42 -12.73 4.95
CA SER A 152 -5.60 -13.06 5.71
C SER A 152 -6.71 -12.25 5.07
N SER A 153 -7.49 -12.89 4.20
CA SER A 153 -8.72 -12.35 3.68
C SER A 153 -9.62 -12.23 4.90
N THR A 154 -9.66 -11.04 5.48
CA THR A 154 -10.62 -10.73 6.51
C THR A 154 -11.98 -10.61 5.83
N ASN A 155 -13.04 -11.11 6.46
CA ASN A 155 -14.43 -10.88 6.05
C ASN A 155 -14.79 -9.39 6.29
N ALA A 156 -14.09 -8.49 5.60
CA ALA A 156 -14.31 -7.06 5.66
C ALA A 156 -15.54 -6.71 4.83
N THR A 157 -16.45 -5.97 5.43
CA THR A 157 -17.64 -5.44 4.78
C THR A 157 -17.27 -4.51 3.61
N SER A 158 -18.18 -4.30 2.65
CA SER A 158 -17.97 -3.35 1.55
C SER A 158 -17.60 -1.95 2.03
N ASP A 159 -18.21 -1.49 3.13
CA ASP A 159 -17.92 -0.17 3.71
C ASP A 159 -16.49 -0.08 4.25
N GLU A 160 -16.04 -1.10 4.98
CA GLU A 160 -14.66 -1.16 5.49
C GLU A 160 -13.63 -1.19 4.35
N ARG A 161 -13.92 -1.93 3.27
CA ARG A 161 -13.10 -1.97 2.06
C ARG A 161 -12.97 -0.59 1.41
N ASN A 162 -14.08 0.14 1.28
CA ASN A 162 -14.10 1.50 0.73
C ASN A 162 -13.34 2.49 1.62
N ILE A 163 -13.48 2.42 2.94
CA ILE A 163 -12.78 3.31 3.87
C ILE A 163 -11.28 3.01 3.91
N ALA A 164 -10.89 1.72 3.90
CA ALA A 164 -9.49 1.31 3.80
C ALA A 164 -8.86 1.79 2.48
N ALA A 165 -9.60 1.70 1.37
CA ALA A 165 -9.18 2.22 0.08
C ALA A 165 -9.02 3.75 0.11
N LEU A 166 -9.93 4.48 0.76
CA LEU A 166 -9.85 5.93 0.94
C LEU A 166 -8.57 6.34 1.68
N ALA A 167 -8.14 5.56 2.68
CA ALA A 167 -6.91 5.84 3.41
C ALA A 167 -5.69 5.83 2.48
N HIS A 168 -5.57 4.85 1.58
CA HIS A 168 -4.51 4.84 0.56
C HIS A 168 -4.73 5.91 -0.52
N GLY A 169 -5.99 6.20 -0.87
CA GLY A 169 -6.38 7.26 -1.81
C GLY A 169 -5.97 8.67 -1.39
N SER A 170 -5.68 8.90 -0.11
CA SER A 170 -5.12 10.16 0.38
C SER A 170 -3.74 10.50 -0.21
N ILE A 171 -2.94 9.48 -0.55
CA ILE A 171 -1.58 9.69 -1.07
C ILE A 171 -1.62 10.34 -2.47
N PRO A 172 -2.36 9.82 -3.48
CA PRO A 172 -2.54 10.51 -4.75
C PRO A 172 -3.10 11.93 -4.61
N LEU A 173 -3.99 12.16 -3.64
CA LEU A 173 -4.54 13.50 -3.38
C LEU A 173 -3.46 14.49 -2.93
N ILE A 174 -2.40 14.04 -2.25
CA ILE A 174 -1.25 14.91 -1.94
C ILE A 174 -0.50 15.31 -3.20
N PHE A 175 -0.37 14.44 -4.19
CA PHE A 175 0.29 14.80 -5.45
C PHE A 175 -0.50 15.88 -6.17
N ILE A 176 -1.79 15.65 -6.34
CA ILE A 176 -2.68 16.57 -7.04
C ILE A 176 -2.77 17.87 -6.24
N GLY A 177 -3.24 17.78 -5.00
CA GLY A 177 -3.44 18.93 -4.12
C GLY A 177 -2.16 19.69 -3.83
N GLY A 178 -1.06 18.99 -3.53
CA GLY A 178 0.25 19.60 -3.30
C GLY A 178 0.76 20.34 -4.53
N THR A 179 0.65 19.77 -5.73
CA THR A 179 1.10 20.45 -6.96
C THR A 179 0.28 21.71 -7.24
N PHE A 180 -1.05 21.63 -7.19
CA PHE A 180 -1.91 22.77 -7.50
C PHE A 180 -1.92 23.86 -6.41
N SER A 181 -1.54 23.52 -5.17
CA SER A 181 -1.49 24.46 -4.04
C SER A 181 -0.07 24.94 -3.70
N ALA A 182 0.93 24.63 -4.53
CA ALA A 182 2.35 24.86 -4.21
C ALA A 182 2.75 24.31 -2.83
N GLY A 183 2.17 23.16 -2.46
CA GLY A 183 2.45 22.44 -1.22
C GLY A 183 1.53 22.78 -0.04
N LEU A 184 0.74 23.86 -0.10
CA LEU A 184 -0.07 24.33 1.04
C LEU A 184 -1.15 23.33 1.48
N ALA A 185 -1.69 22.52 0.56
CA ALA A 185 -2.70 21.52 0.88
C ALA A 185 -2.10 20.19 1.41
N THR A 186 -0.78 20.00 1.31
CA THR A 186 -0.09 18.76 1.71
C THR A 186 -0.38 18.37 3.16
N PRO A 187 -0.31 19.28 4.16
CA PRO A 187 -0.55 18.91 5.55
C PRO A 187 -1.98 18.42 5.79
N ILE A 188 -2.96 18.94 5.04
CA ILE A 188 -4.37 18.58 5.22
C ILE A 188 -4.58 17.12 4.78
N PHE A 189 -4.12 16.76 3.58
CA PHE A 189 -4.23 15.40 3.08
C PHE A 189 -3.38 14.41 3.90
N PHE A 190 -2.27 14.88 4.48
CA PHE A 190 -1.42 14.08 5.36
C PHE A 190 -2.16 13.54 6.58
N LEU A 191 -3.13 14.29 7.09
CA LEU A 191 -3.88 13.92 8.29
C LEU A 191 -5.02 12.93 8.01
N ILE A 192 -5.45 12.75 6.76
CA ILE A 192 -6.58 11.87 6.41
C ILE A 192 -6.39 10.43 6.93
N PRO A 193 -5.31 9.71 6.59
CA PRO A 193 -5.14 8.33 7.06
C PRO A 193 -4.99 8.26 8.59
N LEU A 194 -4.42 9.29 9.22
CA LEU A 194 -4.30 9.35 10.68
C LEU A 194 -5.66 9.51 11.37
N VAL A 195 -6.52 10.38 10.85
CA VAL A 195 -7.89 10.56 11.34
C VAL A 195 -8.69 9.27 11.17
N LEU A 196 -8.60 8.64 10.00
CA LEU A 196 -9.27 7.35 9.73
C LEU A 196 -8.80 6.26 10.70
N TYR A 197 -7.50 6.20 11.00
CA TYR A 197 -6.97 5.27 12.01
C TYR A 197 -7.65 5.47 13.37
N PHE A 198 -7.66 6.69 13.91
CA PHE A 198 -8.27 6.94 15.23
C PHE A 198 -9.78 6.75 15.24
N MET A 199 -10.48 7.00 14.14
CA MET A 199 -11.92 6.79 14.05
C MET A 199 -12.33 5.31 13.99
N TYR A 200 -11.47 4.45 13.43
CA TYR A 200 -11.78 3.05 13.15
C TYR A 200 -10.96 2.03 13.96
N ARG A 201 -9.97 2.46 14.76
CA ARG A 201 -9.13 1.56 15.57
C ARG A 201 -9.88 0.66 16.54
N GLU A 202 -11.07 1.05 17.01
CA GLU A 202 -11.93 0.24 17.90
C GLU A 202 -13.10 -0.42 17.15
N LYS A 203 -13.27 -0.12 15.85
CA LYS A 203 -14.43 -0.57 15.05
C LYS A 203 -14.06 -1.64 14.04
N SER A 204 -12.88 -1.51 13.44
CA SER A 204 -12.43 -2.37 12.35
C SER A 204 -10.91 -2.47 12.30
N ASN A 205 -10.40 -3.63 12.68
CA ASN A 205 -8.98 -3.95 12.56
C ASN A 205 -8.48 -3.87 11.11
N PHE A 206 -9.34 -4.20 10.14
CA PHE A 206 -9.01 -4.09 8.73
C PHE A 206 -8.74 -2.63 8.32
N VAL A 207 -9.69 -1.73 8.60
CA VAL A 207 -9.55 -0.30 8.26
C VAL A 207 -8.38 0.33 9.02
N ALA A 208 -8.26 0.04 10.32
CA ALA A 208 -7.21 0.61 11.16
C ALA A 208 -5.81 0.24 10.65
N ARG A 209 -5.59 -1.02 10.28
CA ARG A 209 -4.31 -1.46 9.71
C ARG A 209 -3.99 -0.77 8.39
N HIS A 210 -4.94 -0.68 7.46
CA HIS A 210 -4.75 0.02 6.19
C HIS A 210 -4.44 1.51 6.39
N ALA A 211 -5.17 2.16 7.29
CA ALA A 211 -4.97 3.56 7.63
C ALA A 211 -3.57 3.81 8.24
N MET A 212 -3.15 2.99 9.20
CA MET A 212 -1.81 3.06 9.79
C MET A 212 -0.71 2.78 8.75
N ASN A 213 -0.89 1.78 7.88
CA ASN A 213 0.06 1.47 6.82
C ASN A 213 0.21 2.62 5.81
N ALA A 214 -0.90 3.22 5.38
CA ALA A 214 -0.90 4.39 4.50
C ALA A 214 -0.18 5.58 5.16
N PHE A 215 -0.51 5.88 6.42
CA PHE A 215 0.14 6.94 7.19
C PHE A 215 1.64 6.72 7.36
N ALA A 216 2.05 5.52 7.77
CA ALA A 216 3.45 5.16 7.97
C ALA A 216 4.25 5.26 6.66
N ALA A 217 3.67 4.80 5.55
CA ALA A 217 4.32 4.92 4.24
C ALA A 217 4.53 6.37 3.84
N MET A 218 3.54 7.22 4.08
CA MET A 218 3.66 8.65 3.84
C MET A 218 4.72 9.30 4.69
N LEU A 219 4.71 9.02 6.00
CA LEU A 219 5.68 9.58 6.94
C LEU A 219 7.11 9.17 6.57
N MET A 220 7.33 7.89 6.28
CA MET A 220 8.65 7.39 5.87
C MET A 220 9.11 7.96 4.53
N ALA A 221 8.20 8.07 3.55
CA ALA A 221 8.51 8.70 2.27
C ALA A 221 8.88 10.18 2.46
N SER A 222 8.12 10.93 3.28
CA SER A 222 8.41 12.34 3.58
C SER A 222 9.74 12.53 4.30
N ILE A 223 10.02 11.73 5.34
CA ILE A 223 11.29 11.79 6.07
C ILE A 223 12.45 11.43 5.13
N GLY A 224 12.33 10.34 4.37
CA GLY A 224 13.36 9.92 3.42
C GLY A 224 13.64 10.98 2.35
N TRP A 225 12.59 11.63 1.86
CA TRP A 225 12.70 12.72 0.89
C TRP A 225 13.38 13.98 1.48
N ILE A 226 12.99 14.40 2.69
CA ILE A 226 13.61 15.53 3.39
C ILE A 226 15.09 15.25 3.66
N VAL A 227 15.42 14.07 4.19
CA VAL A 227 16.81 13.66 4.45
C VAL A 227 17.64 13.66 3.16
N LEU A 228 17.08 13.18 2.05
CA LEU A 228 17.75 13.20 0.75
C LEU A 228 18.03 14.63 0.28
N ILE A 229 17.04 15.53 0.31
CA ILE A 229 17.18 16.91 -0.15
C ILE A 229 18.12 17.70 0.76
N MET A 230 17.96 17.62 2.08
CA MET A 230 18.83 18.35 3.01
C MET A 230 20.25 17.80 2.99
N GLY A 231 20.41 16.47 3.00
CA GLY A 231 21.72 15.83 2.95
C GLY A 231 22.47 16.17 1.66
N SER A 232 21.81 16.10 0.51
CA SER A 232 22.41 16.50 -0.77
C SER A 232 22.70 18.00 -0.87
N ALA A 233 21.88 18.87 -0.27
CA ALA A 233 22.15 20.30 -0.22
C ALA A 233 23.40 20.63 0.62
N ILE A 234 23.53 20.01 1.81
CA ILE A 234 24.71 20.18 2.67
C ILE A 234 25.97 19.71 1.94
N ILE A 235 25.94 18.49 1.38
CA ILE A 235 27.04 17.94 0.59
C ILE A 235 27.36 18.86 -0.60
N GLY A 236 26.34 19.34 -1.31
CA GLY A 236 26.48 20.24 -2.44
C GLY A 236 27.16 21.56 -2.07
N VAL A 237 26.80 22.18 -0.94
CA VAL A 237 27.44 23.41 -0.45
C VAL A 237 28.90 23.16 -0.07
N VAL A 238 29.18 22.09 0.68
CA VAL A 238 30.55 21.74 1.09
C VAL A 238 31.43 21.48 -0.13
N LEU A 239 30.94 20.70 -1.10
CA LEU A 239 31.65 20.46 -2.36
C LEU A 239 31.85 21.75 -3.14
N SER A 240 30.84 22.61 -3.23
CA SER A 240 30.95 23.88 -3.96
C SER A 240 32.03 24.80 -3.38
N ILE A 241 32.11 24.91 -2.05
CA ILE A 241 33.15 25.70 -1.36
C ILE A 241 34.54 25.08 -1.62
N ALA A 242 34.67 23.76 -1.46
CA ALA A 242 35.95 23.06 -1.68
C ALA A 242 36.45 23.22 -3.13
N LEU A 243 35.53 23.14 -4.10
CA LEU A 243 35.82 23.34 -5.52
C LEU A 243 36.23 24.79 -5.79
N ALA A 244 35.52 25.79 -5.25
CA ALA A 244 35.83 27.19 -5.46
C ALA A 244 37.24 27.60 -4.99
N LEU A 245 37.81 26.89 -4.01
CA LEU A 245 39.15 27.15 -3.48
C LEU A 245 40.29 26.54 -4.33
N THR A 246 39.98 25.76 -5.37
CA THR A 246 40.99 25.06 -6.18
C THR A 246 40.83 25.34 -7.67
N VAL A 247 41.94 25.45 -8.41
CA VAL A 247 41.91 25.57 -9.89
C VAL A 247 41.28 24.32 -10.53
N ILE A 248 41.50 23.16 -9.91
CA ILE A 248 40.87 21.88 -10.27
C ILE A 248 39.34 21.98 -10.17
N GLY A 249 38.82 22.82 -9.28
CA GLY A 249 37.38 22.96 -9.08
C GLY A 249 36.62 23.46 -10.29
N ILE A 250 37.23 24.29 -11.15
CA ILE A 250 36.61 24.74 -12.40
C ILE A 250 36.32 23.55 -13.32
N LEU A 251 37.25 22.59 -13.41
CA LEU A 251 37.08 21.37 -14.20
C LEU A 251 36.03 20.42 -13.62
N ALA A 252 35.74 20.54 -12.32
CA ALA A 252 34.79 19.67 -11.61
C ALA A 252 33.35 20.22 -11.54
N ILE A 253 33.09 21.46 -11.97
CA ILE A 253 31.75 22.04 -12.14
C ILE A 253 30.77 21.13 -12.93
N PRO A 254 31.13 20.55 -14.10
CA PRO A 254 30.20 19.67 -14.82
C PRO A 254 29.78 18.44 -14.01
N PHE A 255 30.68 17.88 -13.19
CA PHE A 255 30.37 16.74 -12.32
C PHE A 255 29.42 17.14 -11.19
N LEU A 256 29.55 18.37 -10.66
CA LEU A 256 28.60 18.92 -9.68
C LEU A 256 27.19 19.05 -10.28
N TRP A 257 27.07 19.51 -11.53
CA TRP A 257 25.79 19.55 -12.25
C TRP A 257 25.20 18.16 -12.46
N MET A 258 26.02 17.18 -12.87
CA MET A 258 25.57 15.79 -12.99
C MET A 258 25.07 15.24 -11.64
N PHE A 259 25.74 15.57 -10.54
CA PHE A 259 25.30 15.20 -9.20
C PHE A 259 23.95 15.82 -8.84
N ILE A 260 23.74 17.11 -9.11
CA ILE A 260 22.45 17.79 -8.87
C ILE A 260 21.33 17.11 -9.68
N VAL A 261 21.56 16.85 -10.97
CA VAL A 261 20.59 16.16 -11.83
C VAL A 261 20.27 14.76 -11.27
N LEU A 262 21.29 14.01 -10.85
CA LEU A 262 21.10 12.68 -10.25
C LEU A 262 20.25 12.75 -8.97
N VAL A 263 20.54 13.71 -8.08
CA VAL A 263 19.75 13.92 -6.86
C VAL A 263 18.30 14.25 -7.19
N ILE A 264 18.05 15.12 -8.16
CA ILE A 264 16.69 15.46 -8.61
C ILE A 264 15.97 14.21 -9.14
N LEU A 265 16.64 13.39 -9.96
CA LEU A 265 16.06 12.16 -10.49
C LEU A 265 15.71 11.16 -9.38
N ILE A 266 16.62 10.90 -8.44
CA ILE A 266 16.37 10.00 -7.30
C ILE A 266 15.25 10.57 -6.41
N SER A 267 15.27 11.88 -6.19
CA SER A 267 14.26 12.59 -5.40
C SER A 267 12.85 12.45 -5.99
N LEU A 268 12.71 12.40 -7.31
CA LEU A 268 11.43 12.15 -7.99
C LEU A 268 10.97 10.69 -7.89
N LEU A 269 11.89 9.73 -7.74
CA LEU A 269 11.54 8.30 -7.63
C LEU A 269 10.82 7.97 -6.31
N ILE A 270 11.18 8.62 -5.20
CA ILE A 270 10.55 8.39 -3.89
C ILE A 270 9.03 8.69 -3.91
N PRO A 271 8.58 9.91 -4.28
CA PRO A 271 7.17 10.22 -4.34
C PRO A 271 6.49 9.41 -5.45
N LEU A 272 7.10 9.23 -6.62
CA LEU A 272 6.50 8.42 -7.69
C LEU A 272 6.29 6.95 -7.27
N GLY A 273 7.27 6.35 -6.59
CA GLY A 273 7.14 4.99 -6.06
C GLY A 273 6.03 4.88 -5.02
N THR A 274 5.96 5.85 -4.10
CA THR A 274 4.90 5.90 -3.07
C THR A 274 3.52 6.06 -3.69
N PHE A 275 3.41 6.88 -4.73
CA PHE A 275 2.18 7.02 -5.53
C PHE A 275 1.76 5.68 -6.13
N VAL A 276 2.66 5.00 -6.85
CA VAL A 276 2.36 3.70 -7.46
C VAL A 276 1.94 2.66 -6.41
N PHE A 277 2.67 2.55 -5.29
CA PHE A 277 2.29 1.64 -4.21
C PHE A 277 0.97 2.00 -3.54
N SER A 278 0.60 3.28 -3.47
CA SER A 278 -0.71 3.67 -2.94
C SER A 278 -1.86 3.20 -3.81
N ILE A 279 -1.71 3.21 -5.14
CA ILE A 279 -2.71 2.66 -6.07
C ILE A 279 -2.88 1.16 -5.84
N PHE A 280 -1.79 0.42 -5.62
CA PHE A 280 -1.87 -0.99 -5.23
C PHE A 280 -2.59 -1.18 -3.89
N GLY A 281 -2.34 -0.31 -2.92
CA GLY A 281 -3.05 -0.32 -1.63
C GLY A 281 -4.56 -0.10 -1.76
N ILE A 282 -4.99 0.78 -2.67
CA ILE A 282 -6.42 1.01 -2.99
C ILE A 282 -7.05 -0.28 -3.52
N PHE A 283 -6.46 -0.89 -4.55
CA PHE A 283 -7.01 -2.11 -5.15
C PHE A 283 -7.02 -3.30 -4.19
N ALA A 284 -5.95 -3.45 -3.39
CA ALA A 284 -5.89 -4.49 -2.37
C ALA A 284 -7.01 -4.31 -1.33
N ALA A 285 -7.19 -3.09 -0.82
CA ALA A 285 -8.25 -2.77 0.13
C ALA A 285 -9.65 -3.03 -0.44
N LEU A 286 -9.93 -2.60 -1.67
CA LEU A 286 -11.21 -2.85 -2.36
C LEU A 286 -11.48 -4.35 -2.55
N SER A 287 -10.43 -5.15 -2.76
CA SER A 287 -10.55 -6.61 -2.86
C SER A 287 -10.69 -7.32 -1.51
N GLY A 288 -10.71 -6.60 -0.39
CA GLY A 288 -10.74 -7.19 0.97
C GLY A 288 -9.41 -7.84 1.37
N ARG A 289 -8.31 -7.53 0.67
CA ARG A 289 -6.97 -8.04 0.98
C ARG A 289 -6.19 -7.02 1.78
N THR A 290 -5.48 -7.50 2.80
CA THR A 290 -4.54 -6.66 3.54
C THR A 290 -3.37 -6.24 2.64
N PHE A 291 -2.93 -4.99 2.77
CA PHE A 291 -1.81 -4.45 1.99
C PHE A 291 -0.73 -3.90 2.90
N ASN A 292 0.52 -4.23 2.57
CA ASN A 292 1.70 -3.77 3.29
C ASN A 292 2.69 -3.14 2.30
N TYR A 293 3.09 -1.90 2.56
CA TYR A 293 4.13 -1.25 1.77
C TYR A 293 5.45 -2.02 1.92
N PRO A 294 6.20 -2.26 0.83
CA PRO A 294 7.50 -2.91 0.90
C PRO A 294 8.42 -2.19 1.89
N TYR A 295 9.20 -2.95 2.66
CA TYR A 295 10.10 -2.49 3.73
C TYR A 295 9.38 -1.91 4.97
N ILE A 296 8.41 -1.02 4.78
CA ILE A 296 7.66 -0.37 5.88
C ILE A 296 6.77 -1.38 6.61
N GLY A 297 6.01 -2.20 5.88
CA GLY A 297 5.16 -3.23 6.50
C GLY A 297 5.96 -4.26 7.28
N ARG A 298 7.16 -4.62 6.80
CA ARG A 298 8.07 -5.51 7.55
C ARG A 298 8.56 -4.87 8.85
N TRP A 299 8.79 -3.56 8.86
CA TRP A 299 9.17 -2.83 10.06
C TRP A 299 7.98 -2.70 11.02
N LEU A 300 6.79 -2.39 10.51
CA LEU A 300 5.58 -2.23 11.30
C LEU A 300 5.16 -3.54 11.96
N ASN A 301 5.16 -4.66 11.22
CA ASN A 301 4.82 -5.98 11.74
C ASN A 301 5.77 -6.46 12.85
N ARG A 302 7.04 -6.02 12.83
CA ARG A 302 7.99 -6.31 13.94
C ARG A 302 7.67 -5.51 15.21
N ARG A 303 7.04 -4.34 15.08
CA ARG A 303 6.69 -3.46 16.21
C ARG A 303 5.28 -3.69 16.73
N PHE A 304 4.37 -4.11 15.85
CA PHE A 304 2.97 -4.38 16.14
C PHE A 304 2.58 -5.74 15.52
N PRO A 305 2.97 -6.86 16.16
CA PRO A 305 2.66 -8.20 15.67
C PRO A 305 1.15 -8.42 15.53
N GLU A 306 0.71 -9.34 14.67
CA GLU A 306 -0.72 -9.51 14.36
C GLU A 306 -1.59 -9.77 15.59
N ALA A 307 -1.08 -10.56 16.55
CA ALA A 307 -1.73 -10.82 17.84
C ALA A 307 -2.04 -9.55 18.67
N SER A 308 -1.36 -8.43 18.43
CA SER A 308 -1.66 -7.17 19.10
C SER A 308 -2.89 -6.45 18.54
N TRP A 309 -3.32 -6.76 17.31
CA TRP A 309 -4.53 -6.17 16.74
C TRP A 309 -5.79 -6.96 17.11
N GLU A 310 -5.67 -8.22 17.50
CA GLU A 310 -6.82 -9.02 17.96
C GLU A 310 -7.32 -8.63 19.36
N ASN A 311 -6.50 -7.89 20.12
CA ASN A 311 -6.76 -7.52 21.51
C ASN A 311 -7.05 -6.01 21.73
N VAL A 312 -7.24 -5.25 20.65
CA VAL A 312 -7.55 -3.79 20.67
C VAL A 312 -8.92 -3.58 20.05
#